data_AF-A0AAU4XSR1-F1
#
_entry.id   AF-A0AAU4XSR1-F1
#
_cell.length_a   1.000
_cell.length_b   1.000
_cell.length_c   1.000
_cell.angle_alpha   90.00
_cell.angle_beta   90.00
_cell.angle_gamma   90.00
#
_symmetry.space_group_name_H-M   'P 1'
#
loop_
_entity.id
_entity.type
_entity.pdbx_description
1 polymer ?
#
loop_
_entity_poly.entity_id
_entity_poly.type
_entity_poly.pdbx_seq_one_letter_code
_entity_poly.pdbx_strand_id
1 'polypeptide(L)'
;MFIQNNYGADMARPRQFDADQAIDRGMDLFWSRGCAATSLQDLTAVLGIVSGSLYAAFGSKEQLHARALERYRSRNAGALISDRDSATDVWSALRATLTA
;
A
#
# COMPACT_ATOMS: atom_id res chain seq x y z
N MET A 1 40.62 -8.32 -34.64
CA MET A 1 39.17 -8.02 -34.73
C MET A 1 38.48 -8.74 -33.58
N PHE A 2 38.27 -8.07 -32.44
CA PHE A 2 37.34 -8.49 -31.40
C PHE A 2 36.77 -7.23 -30.74
N ILE A 3 35.44 -7.18 -30.72
CA ILE A 3 34.60 -6.06 -30.34
C ILE A 3 34.49 -6.06 -28.81
N GLN A 4 34.91 -5.00 -28.13
CA GLN A 4 34.51 -4.76 -26.74
C GLN A 4 33.18 -4.02 -26.76
N ASN A 5 32.11 -4.81 -26.67
CA ASN A 5 30.73 -4.38 -26.65
C ASN A 5 30.42 -3.71 -25.30
N ASN A 6 30.58 -2.40 -25.22
CA ASN A 6 30.06 -1.59 -24.12
C ASN A 6 28.56 -1.33 -24.36
N TYR A 7 27.73 -2.34 -24.10
CA TYR A 7 26.27 -2.18 -24.05
C TYR A 7 25.76 -2.81 -22.76
N GLY A 8 25.14 -2.00 -21.91
CA GLY A 8 24.16 -2.51 -20.95
C GLY A 8 24.40 -2.26 -19.47
N ALA A 9 25.42 -1.49 -19.05
CA ALA A 9 25.50 -0.99 -17.66
C ALA A 9 24.38 0.02 -17.30
N ASP A 10 23.43 0.25 -18.22
CA ASP A 10 22.34 1.22 -18.10
C ASP A 10 20.96 0.60 -18.43
N MET A 11 20.79 -0.71 -18.20
CA MET A 11 19.47 -1.34 -18.20
C MET A 11 19.02 -1.65 -16.77
N ALA A 12 18.21 -0.73 -16.26
CA ALA A 12 17.17 -0.95 -15.25
C ALA A 12 17.62 -1.74 -14.02
N ARG A 13 17.91 -1.04 -12.91
CA ARG A 13 17.61 -1.63 -11.60
C ARG A 13 16.12 -1.95 -11.63
N PRO A 14 15.70 -3.23 -11.64
CA PRO A 14 14.29 -3.56 -11.60
C PRO A 14 13.76 -2.88 -10.33
N ARG A 15 12.74 -2.05 -10.49
CA ARG A 15 12.06 -1.37 -9.38
C ARG A 15 11.66 -2.47 -8.43
N GLN A 16 12.44 -2.65 -7.36
CA GLN A 16 12.30 -3.81 -6.48
C GLN A 16 10.87 -3.75 -5.95
N PHE A 17 10.14 -4.85 -6.14
CA PHE A 17 8.76 -4.92 -5.71
C PHE A 17 8.71 -4.64 -4.20
N ASP A 18 8.06 -3.53 -3.85
CA ASP A 18 7.87 -3.11 -2.47
C ASP A 18 6.43 -3.46 -2.08
N ALA A 19 6.31 -4.51 -1.27
CA ALA A 19 5.02 -5.04 -0.84
C ALA A 19 4.25 -4.03 0.01
N ASP A 20 4.95 -3.19 0.79
CA ASP A 20 4.33 -2.17 1.63
C ASP A 20 3.72 -1.05 0.78
N GLN A 21 4.46 -0.54 -0.19
CA GLN A 21 3.91 0.44 -1.16
C GLN A 21 2.76 -0.14 -1.97
N ALA A 22 2.81 -1.44 -2.29
CA ALA A 22 1.73 -2.09 -3.01
C ALA A 22 0.46 -2.23 -2.15
N ILE A 23 0.60 -2.45 -0.84
CA ILE A 23 -0.54 -2.44 0.09
C ILE A 23 -1.13 -1.02 0.18
N ASP A 24 -0.31 0.02 0.28
CA ASP A 24 -0.78 1.41 0.33
C ASP A 24 -1.56 1.80 -0.94
N ARG A 25 -1.01 1.52 -2.13
CA ARG A 25 -1.72 1.80 -3.39
C ARG A 25 -2.97 0.94 -3.59
N GLY A 26 -2.93 -0.32 -3.12
CA GLY A 26 -4.09 -1.21 -3.14
C GLY A 26 -5.21 -0.67 -2.24
N MET A 27 -4.86 -0.16 -1.05
CA MET A 27 -5.80 0.47 -0.12
C MET A 27 -6.52 1.66 -0.77
N ASP A 28 -5.78 2.58 -1.40
CA ASP A 28 -6.37 3.75 -2.08
C ASP A 28 -7.33 3.34 -3.22
N LEU A 29 -6.97 2.31 -3.97
CA LEU A 29 -7.82 1.78 -5.04
C LEU A 29 -9.10 1.14 -4.48
N PHE A 30 -9.00 0.40 -3.37
CA PHE A 30 -10.17 -0.17 -2.71
C PHE A 30 -11.08 0.90 -2.12
N TRP A 31 -10.54 2.01 -1.61
CA TRP A 31 -11.34 3.13 -1.11
C TRP A 31 -12.07 3.90 -2.21
N SER A 32 -11.40 4.15 -3.34
CA SER A 32 -11.98 4.94 -4.42
C SER A 32 -13.09 4.21 -5.19
N ARG A 33 -12.99 2.89 -5.35
CA ARG A 33 -13.92 2.10 -6.18
C ARG A 33 -14.72 1.04 -5.42
N GLY A 34 -14.33 0.72 -4.20
CA GLY A 34 -14.87 -0.38 -3.43
C GLY A 34 -14.21 -1.72 -3.78
N CYS A 35 -14.03 -2.57 -2.76
CA CYS A 35 -13.35 -3.86 -2.93
C CYS A 35 -14.02 -4.75 -3.98
N ALA A 36 -15.35 -4.83 -4.05
CA ALA A 36 -16.04 -5.70 -5.01
C ALA A 36 -15.84 -5.27 -6.48
N ALA A 37 -15.73 -3.96 -6.76
CA ALA A 37 -15.62 -3.43 -8.12
C ALA A 37 -14.19 -3.43 -8.67
N THR A 38 -13.17 -3.56 -7.81
CA THR A 38 -11.77 -3.56 -8.23
C THR A 38 -11.38 -4.91 -8.84
N SER A 39 -11.03 -5.00 -10.12
CA SER A 39 -10.56 -6.27 -10.69
C SER A 39 -9.09 -6.53 -10.35
N LEU A 40 -8.64 -7.77 -10.53
CA LEU A 40 -7.21 -8.10 -10.42
C LEU A 40 -6.37 -7.33 -11.46
N GLN A 41 -6.98 -7.00 -12.61
CA GLN A 41 -6.34 -6.28 -13.71
C GLN A 41 -6.16 -4.79 -13.37
N ASP A 42 -7.11 -4.19 -12.65
CA ASP A 42 -6.96 -2.84 -12.10
C ASP A 42 -5.82 -2.80 -11.07
N LEU A 43 -5.74 -3.82 -10.21
CA LEU A 43 -4.66 -3.92 -9.22
C LEU A 43 -3.30 -4.06 -9.89
N THR A 44 -3.14 -4.96 -10.86
CA THR A 44 -1.87 -5.10 -11.57
C THR A 44 -1.48 -3.83 -12.33
N ALA A 45 -2.44 -3.12 -12.92
CA ALA A 45 -2.21 -1.84 -13.58
C ALA A 45 -1.71 -0.76 -12.62
N VAL A 46 -2.32 -0.62 -11.44
CA VAL A 46 -1.94 0.39 -10.43
C VAL A 46 -0.62 0.03 -9.73
N LEU A 47 -0.42 -1.26 -9.46
CA LEU A 47 0.77 -1.76 -8.76
C LEU A 47 1.98 -1.90 -9.70
N GLY A 48 1.77 -1.91 -11.02
CA GLY A 48 2.83 -2.08 -12.01
C GLY A 48 3.46 -3.48 -11.99
N ILE A 49 2.70 -4.49 -11.55
CA ILE A 49 3.15 -5.88 -11.43
C ILE A 49 2.25 -6.79 -12.25
N VAL A 50 2.77 -7.96 -12.63
CA VAL A 50 1.95 -8.99 -13.27
C VAL A 50 1.11 -9.76 -12.23
N SER A 51 -0.02 -10.34 -12.66
CA SER A 51 -0.93 -11.09 -11.79
C SER A 51 -0.21 -12.19 -11.01
N GLY A 52 0.75 -12.88 -11.62
CA GLY A 52 1.53 -13.92 -10.96
C GLY A 52 2.34 -13.40 -9.76
N SER A 53 2.96 -12.22 -9.87
CA SER A 53 3.69 -11.59 -8.76
C SER A 53 2.75 -11.09 -7.67
N LEU A 54 1.58 -10.59 -8.05
CA LEU A 54 0.53 -10.21 -7.09
C LEU A 54 0.06 -11.43 -6.28
N TYR A 55 -0.24 -12.53 -6.96
CA TYR A 55 -0.62 -13.79 -6.32
C TYR A 55 0.51 -14.37 -5.45
N ALA A 56 1.76 -14.30 -5.91
CA ALA A 56 2.90 -14.75 -5.11
C ALA A 56 3.12 -13.90 -3.84
N ALA A 57 2.88 -12.59 -3.90
CA ALA A 57 3.09 -11.68 -2.78
C ALA A 57 1.94 -11.65 -1.77
N PHE A 58 0.70 -11.78 -2.27
CA PHE A 58 -0.51 -11.52 -1.47
C PHE A 58 -1.50 -12.68 -1.45
N GLY A 59 -1.35 -13.70 -2.29
CA GLY A 59 -2.21 -14.89 -2.31
C GLY A 59 -3.57 -14.67 -2.96
N SER A 60 -4.28 -13.59 -2.64
CA SER A 60 -5.51 -13.21 -3.34
C SER A 60 -5.80 -11.71 -3.18
N LYS A 61 -6.78 -11.21 -3.93
CA LYS A 61 -7.27 -9.84 -3.77
C LYS A 61 -7.88 -9.60 -2.39
N GLU A 62 -8.62 -10.59 -1.86
CA GLU A 62 -9.24 -10.53 -0.53
C GLU A 62 -8.16 -10.47 0.56
N GLN A 63 -7.07 -11.22 0.39
CA GLN A 63 -5.91 -11.16 1.30
C GLN A 63 -5.18 -9.82 1.20
N LEU A 64 -5.03 -9.25 0.00
CA LEU A 64 -4.50 -7.90 -0.17
C LEU A 64 -5.40 -6.86 0.51
N HIS A 65 -6.72 -6.99 0.38
CA HIS A 65 -7.70 -6.12 1.03
C HIS A 65 -7.64 -6.25 2.57
N ALA A 66 -7.53 -7.47 3.10
CA ALA A 66 -7.36 -7.69 4.53
C ALA A 66 -6.08 -7.04 5.07
N ARG A 67 -4.96 -7.16 4.34
CA ARG A 67 -3.69 -6.49 4.69
C ARG A 67 -3.78 -4.97 4.62
N ALA A 68 -4.48 -4.43 3.63
CA ALA A 68 -4.75 -2.99 3.53
C ALA A 68 -5.56 -2.50 4.74
N LEU A 69 -6.60 -3.24 5.15
CA LEU A 69 -7.39 -2.90 6.33
C LEU A 69 -6.57 -2.96 7.62
N GLU A 70 -5.71 -3.97 7.76
CA GLU A 70 -4.82 -4.10 8.92
C GLU A 70 -3.80 -2.95 8.99
N ARG A 71 -3.27 -2.54 7.84
CA ARG A 71 -2.37 -1.39 7.74
C ARG A 71 -3.06 -0.08 8.10
N TYR A 72 -4.29 0.13 7.64
CA TYR A 72 -5.12 1.26 8.05
C TYR A 72 -5.35 1.26 9.57
N ARG A 73 -5.71 0.11 10.14
CA ARG A 73 -5.90 -0.04 11.60
C ARG A 73 -4.63 0.27 12.36
N SER A 74 -3.48 -0.25 11.94
CA SER A 74 -2.19 0.00 12.59
C SER A 74 -1.79 1.48 12.52
N ARG A 75 -2.01 2.13 11.36
CA ARG A 75 -1.72 3.55 11.18
C ARG A 75 -2.60 4.45 12.07
N ASN A 76 -3.88 4.09 12.23
CA ASN A 76 -4.80 4.85 13.07
C ASN A 76 -4.69 4.51 14.56
N ALA A 77 -4.45 3.25 14.92
CA ALA A 77 -4.25 2.82 16.30
C ALA A 77 -2.98 3.46 16.90
N GLY A 78 -1.90 3.60 16.11
CA GLY A 78 -0.71 4.34 16.51
C GLY A 78 -1.01 5.81 16.83
N ALA A 79 -1.87 6.46 16.04
CA ALA A 79 -2.30 7.84 16.31
C ALA A 79 -3.16 7.96 17.59
N LEU A 80 -3.98 6.95 17.90
CA LEU A 80 -4.84 6.95 19.09
C LEU A 80 -4.10 6.59 20.40
N ILE A 81 -3.02 5.80 20.33
CA ILE A 81 -2.25 5.38 21.52
C ILE A 81 -1.27 6.48 21.96
N SER A 82 -0.70 7.25 21.03
CA SER A 82 0.22 8.36 21.38
C SER A 82 -0.46 9.57 22.04
N ASP A 83 -1.77 9.75 21.87
CA ASP A 83 -2.51 10.89 22.47
C ASP A 83 -3.00 10.60 23.90
N ARG A 84 -2.97 9.33 24.32
CA ARG A 84 -3.57 8.89 25.60
C ARG A 84 -2.81 9.38 26.85
N ASP A 85 -1.54 9.74 26.72
CA ASP A 85 -0.76 10.32 27.84
C ASP A 85 -0.85 11.87 27.91
N SER A 86 -1.50 12.54 26.95
CA SER A 86 -1.68 14.00 26.98
C SER A 86 -3.13 14.45 27.19
N ALA A 87 -4.11 13.55 27.08
CA ALA A 87 -5.51 13.89 27.28
C ALA A 87 -5.88 13.94 28.77
N THR A 88 -5.69 15.11 29.39
CA THR A 88 -6.51 15.48 30.57
C THR A 88 -7.98 15.71 30.17
N ASP A 89 -8.31 15.74 28.87
CA ASP A 89 -9.70 15.86 28.42
C ASP A 89 -9.95 15.22 27.03
N VAL A 90 -10.75 14.14 27.01
CA VAL A 90 -11.12 13.35 25.81
C VAL A 90 -11.89 14.20 24.79
N TRP A 91 -12.67 15.18 25.27
CA TRP A 91 -13.49 16.03 24.42
C TRP A 91 -12.69 16.98 23.54
N SER A 92 -11.52 17.43 24.03
CA SER A 92 -10.61 18.29 23.28
C SER A 92 -9.95 17.54 22.12
N ALA A 93 -9.53 16.30 22.36
CA ALA A 93 -8.93 15.43 21.33
C ALA A 93 -9.94 15.05 20.23
N LEU A 94 -11.18 14.72 20.62
CA LEU A 94 -12.24 14.38 19.66
C LEU A 94 -12.58 15.57 18.74
N ARG A 95 -12.61 16.79 19.30
CA ARG A 95 -12.92 18.01 18.54
C ARG A 95 -11.81 18.40 17.56
N ALA A 96 -10.55 18.27 17.97
CA ALA A 96 -9.41 18.55 17.10
C ALA A 96 -9.38 17.63 15.87
N THR A 97 -9.75 16.36 16.05
CA THR A 97 -9.69 15.35 14.99
C THR A 97 -10.79 15.51 13.93
N LEU A 98 -11.97 16.03 14.30
CA LEU A 98 -13.12 16.19 13.39
C LEU A 98 -13.18 17.53 12.65
N THR A 99 -12.23 18.43 12.91
CA THR A 99 -12.21 19.79 12.33
C THR A 99 -10.99 20.06 11.44
N ALA A 100 -10.20 19.02 11.12
CA ALA A 100 -9.05 19.08 10.21
C ALA A 100 -9.42 18.49 8.84
#